data_AF-A0A662QW56-F1
#
_entry.id   AF-A0A662QW56-F1
#
_cell.length_a   1.000
_cell.length_b   1.000
_cell.length_c   1.000
_cell.angle_alpha   90.00
_cell.angle_beta   90.00
_cell.angle_gamma   90.00
#
_symmetry.space_group_name_H-M   'P 1'
#
loop_
_entity.id
_entity.type
_entity.pdbx_description
1 polymer ?
#
loop_
_entity_poly.entity_id
_entity_poly.type
_entity_poly.pdbx_seq_one_letter_code
_entity_poly.pdbx_strand_id
1 'polypeptide(L)'
;MTLLLNQIVQTSFKHGWFYHYRINVAHMENTCNNGFSQLKSYLHRVFETCPDEKFITGPRSSALKFPVSIQLTEDNENILCQQTVTALETMDRFKTAHSKVEVYMLENDHDTISVETPIWLDPCEHPRFSNIFNEDGALSGHIDVLKILNNKIQILDYKPKAVKEKYATTQTYFYALMLSIRSGIPLDKFHCGYFDENNCYFFDPIDVAL
;
A
#
# COMPACT_ATOMS: atom_id res chain seq x y z
N MET A 1 21.93 22.56 17.13
CA MET A 1 21.93 21.47 16.13
C MET A 1 20.50 21.01 16.00
N THR A 2 19.74 21.63 15.09
CA THR A 2 18.30 21.38 14.94
C THR A 2 18.15 20.08 14.17
N LEU A 3 17.71 19.02 14.86
CA LEU A 3 17.30 17.77 14.24
C LEU A 3 16.19 18.07 13.23
N LEU A 4 16.47 17.93 11.94
CA LEU A 4 15.46 17.85 10.87
C LEU A 4 14.70 16.52 11.04
N LEU A 5 13.91 16.41 12.10
CA LEU A 5 13.07 15.25 12.38
C LEU A 5 11.89 15.27 11.38
N ASN A 6 11.87 14.27 10.51
CA ASN A 6 10.84 13.92 9.54
C ASN A 6 10.73 14.83 8.30
N GLN A 7 11.51 14.48 7.27
CA GLN A 7 11.35 14.98 5.90
C GLN A 7 10.14 14.31 5.21
N ILE A 8 8.95 14.47 5.79
CA ILE A 8 7.72 13.98 5.18
C ILE A 8 7.22 15.01 4.17
N VAL A 9 7.13 14.59 2.90
CA VAL A 9 6.47 15.35 1.83
C VAL A 9 5.06 14.78 1.64
N GLN A 10 4.08 15.65 1.33
CA GLN A 10 2.69 15.23 1.18
C GLN A 10 1.92 16.05 0.14
N THR A 11 0.95 15.41 -0.48
CA THR A 11 -0.06 16.02 -1.34
C THR A 11 -1.41 15.36 -1.07
N SER A 12 -2.48 15.80 -1.71
CA SER A 12 -3.81 15.20 -1.54
C SER A 12 -4.53 15.08 -2.88
N PHE A 13 -5.07 13.90 -3.13
CA PHE A 13 -5.77 13.59 -4.38
C PHE A 13 -7.26 13.39 -4.10
N LYS A 14 -8.12 13.95 -4.95
CA LYS A 14 -9.58 13.82 -4.84
C LYS A 14 -10.08 12.69 -5.74
N HIS A 15 -9.83 11.45 -5.33
CA HIS A 15 -10.20 10.23 -6.04
C HIS A 15 -11.50 9.61 -5.48
N GLY A 16 -12.57 10.41 -5.48
CA GLY A 16 -13.85 10.10 -4.83
C GLY A 16 -13.87 10.48 -3.33
N TRP A 17 -12.77 10.26 -2.61
CA TRP A 17 -12.47 10.84 -1.31
C TRP A 17 -11.11 11.56 -1.36
N PHE A 18 -10.76 12.33 -0.33
CA PHE A 18 -9.42 12.90 -0.20
C PHE A 18 -8.46 11.86 0.36
N TYR A 19 -7.54 11.40 -0.49
CA TYR A 19 -6.44 10.52 -0.12
C TYR A 19 -5.20 11.37 0.09
N HIS A 20 -4.54 11.20 1.23
CA HIS A 20 -3.43 12.06 1.64
C HIS A 20 -2.10 11.33 1.42
N TYR A 21 -1.63 11.34 0.18
CA TYR A 21 -0.37 10.72 -0.22
C TYR A 21 0.82 11.36 0.50
N ARG A 22 1.64 10.55 1.17
CA ARG A 22 2.85 11.03 1.87
C ARG A 22 4.03 10.08 1.69
N ILE A 23 5.23 10.64 1.62
CA ILE A 23 6.50 9.90 1.64
C ILE A 23 7.36 10.44 2.77
N ASN A 24 8.01 9.56 3.53
CA ASN A 24 9.14 9.93 4.37
C ASN A 24 10.42 9.84 3.53
N VAL A 25 10.93 10.99 3.09
CA VAL A 25 12.05 11.06 2.14
C VAL A 25 13.29 10.43 2.73
N ALA A 26 13.58 10.66 4.01
CA ALA A 26 14.75 10.07 4.66
C ALA A 26 14.67 8.54 4.71
N HIS A 27 13.51 7.97 5.03
CA HIS A 27 13.32 6.51 5.06
C HIS A 27 13.49 5.91 3.65
N MET A 28 12.84 6.51 2.65
CA MET A 28 12.95 6.07 1.26
C MET A 28 14.38 6.15 0.74
N GLU A 29 15.10 7.25 0.99
CA GLU A 29 16.50 7.41 0.59
C GLU A 29 17.41 6.38 1.26
N ASN A 30 17.15 6.00 2.50
CA ASN A 30 17.96 5.02 3.21
C ASN A 30 17.68 3.57 2.74
N THR A 31 16.43 3.26 2.41
CA THR A 31 15.99 1.87 2.14
C THR A 31 15.95 1.51 0.65
N CYS A 32 15.73 2.46 -0.26
CA CYS A 32 15.60 2.19 -1.70
C CYS A 32 16.94 2.10 -2.46
N ASN A 33 18.09 2.15 -1.77
CA ASN A 33 19.43 2.15 -2.40
C ASN A 33 19.81 0.83 -3.10
N ASN A 34 19.15 -0.28 -2.79
CA ASN A 34 19.52 -1.62 -3.27
C ASN A 34 18.49 -2.17 -4.27
N GLY A 35 18.48 -1.64 -5.49
CA GLY A 35 17.65 -2.20 -6.58
C GLY A 35 16.18 -1.74 -6.58
N PHE A 36 15.82 -0.77 -5.75
CA PHE A 36 14.48 -0.15 -5.71
C PHE A 36 14.50 1.31 -6.18
N SER A 37 15.49 1.70 -6.98
CA SER A 37 15.56 3.06 -7.54
C SER A 37 14.37 3.39 -8.45
N GLN A 38 13.83 2.41 -9.18
CA GLN A 38 12.62 2.62 -9.98
C GLN A 38 11.37 2.87 -9.12
N LEU A 39 11.28 2.25 -7.93
CA LEU A 39 10.22 2.55 -6.97
C LEU A 39 10.35 3.99 -6.47
N LYS A 40 11.55 4.41 -6.07
CA LYS A 40 11.82 5.81 -5.68
C LYS A 40 11.40 6.78 -6.79
N SER A 41 11.79 6.52 -8.04
CA SER A 41 11.40 7.35 -9.18
C SER A 41 9.89 7.37 -9.40
N TYR A 42 9.20 6.24 -9.22
CA TYR A 42 7.74 6.18 -9.27
C TYR A 42 7.09 7.07 -8.21
N LEU A 43 7.49 6.91 -6.94
CA LEU A 43 6.91 7.64 -5.82
C LEU A 43 7.07 9.16 -5.99
N HIS A 44 8.26 9.63 -6.40
CA HIS A 44 8.45 11.05 -6.73
C HIS A 44 7.59 11.51 -7.92
N ARG A 45 7.51 10.72 -8.99
CA ARG A 45 6.71 11.08 -10.17
C ARG A 45 5.23 11.24 -9.84
N VAL A 46 4.69 10.49 -8.88
CA VAL A 46 3.29 10.63 -8.46
C VAL A 46 3.01 12.01 -7.86
N PHE A 47 3.98 12.66 -7.20
CA PHE A 47 3.81 14.05 -6.75
C PHE A 47 3.69 15.05 -7.91
N GLU A 48 4.34 14.77 -9.02
CA GLU A 48 4.45 15.69 -10.15
C GLU A 48 3.33 15.49 -11.18
N THR A 49 2.99 14.22 -11.46
CA THR A 49 2.15 13.83 -12.59
C THR A 49 1.27 12.61 -12.25
N CYS A 50 0.57 12.63 -11.12
CA CYS A 50 -0.47 11.62 -10.85
C CYS A 50 -1.59 11.73 -11.91
N PRO A 51 -1.95 10.63 -12.60
CA PRO A 51 -3.01 10.66 -13.60
C PRO A 51 -4.39 10.52 -12.93
N ASP A 52 -4.90 11.62 -12.37
CA ASP A 52 -6.15 11.65 -11.59
C ASP A 52 -7.32 10.97 -12.32
N GLU A 53 -7.39 11.07 -13.66
CA GLU A 53 -8.44 10.48 -14.48
C GLU A 53 -8.57 8.95 -14.32
N LYS A 54 -7.48 8.26 -13.98
CA LYS A 54 -7.44 6.80 -13.77
C LYS A 54 -8.19 6.36 -12.51
N PHE A 55 -8.48 7.30 -11.61
CA PHE A 55 -9.10 7.05 -10.32
C PHE A 55 -10.55 7.52 -10.25
N ILE A 56 -11.08 8.10 -11.34
CA ILE A 56 -12.45 8.62 -11.41
C ILE A 56 -13.44 7.54 -11.85
N THR A 57 -13.03 6.68 -12.78
CA THR A 57 -13.86 5.64 -13.41
C THR A 57 -13.16 4.30 -13.43
N GLY A 58 -13.94 3.22 -13.41
CA GLY A 58 -13.44 1.85 -13.41
C GLY A 58 -13.36 1.23 -12.02
N PRO A 59 -12.86 -0.01 -11.94
CA PRO A 59 -12.87 -0.78 -10.71
C PRO A 59 -11.86 -0.21 -9.71
N ARG A 60 -12.22 -0.25 -8.42
CA ARG A 60 -11.27 0.02 -7.32
C ARG A 60 -10.86 -1.29 -6.68
N SER A 61 -9.56 -1.48 -6.44
CA SER A 61 -9.03 -2.70 -5.81
C SER A 61 -9.72 -3.03 -4.49
N SER A 62 -10.00 -1.99 -3.68
CA SER A 62 -10.71 -2.11 -2.40
C SER A 62 -12.19 -2.51 -2.52
N ALA A 63 -12.77 -2.43 -3.71
CA ALA A 63 -14.15 -2.81 -3.99
C ALA A 63 -14.29 -4.22 -4.61
N LEU A 64 -13.18 -4.88 -4.93
CA LEU A 64 -13.18 -6.23 -5.51
C LEU A 64 -13.68 -7.26 -4.49
N LYS A 65 -14.62 -8.12 -4.90
CA LYS A 65 -15.30 -9.09 -4.03
C LYS A 65 -15.18 -10.52 -4.55
N PHE A 66 -13.96 -10.91 -4.89
CA PHE A 66 -13.62 -12.29 -5.21
C PHE A 66 -12.33 -12.65 -4.48
N PRO A 67 -12.19 -13.86 -3.93
CA PRO A 67 -10.96 -14.28 -3.28
C PRO A 67 -9.91 -14.67 -4.32
N VAL A 68 -8.65 -14.36 -4.04
CA VAL A 68 -7.50 -14.99 -4.70
C VAL A 68 -7.14 -16.28 -3.96
N SER A 69 -6.72 -17.31 -4.68
CA SER A 69 -6.26 -18.56 -4.07
C SER A 69 -4.82 -18.37 -3.60
N ILE A 70 -4.64 -18.29 -2.27
CA ILE A 70 -3.34 -18.08 -1.64
C ILE A 70 -3.32 -18.65 -0.22
N GLN A 71 -2.16 -19.11 0.22
CA GLN A 71 -1.95 -19.50 1.61
C GLN A 71 -1.51 -18.28 2.43
N LEU A 72 -2.22 -17.99 3.51
CA LEU A 72 -1.85 -16.93 4.45
C LEU A 72 -0.97 -17.48 5.57
N THR A 73 0.02 -16.69 5.95
CA THR A 73 0.75 -16.84 7.20
C THR A 73 0.17 -15.86 8.21
N GLU A 74 -0.22 -16.36 9.38
CA GLU A 74 -0.70 -15.56 10.50
C GLU A 74 0.45 -15.27 11.46
N ASP A 75 0.61 -14.03 11.88
CA ASP A 75 1.65 -13.58 12.80
C ASP A 75 1.09 -12.52 13.76
N ASN A 76 0.30 -12.95 14.74
CA ASN A 76 -0.41 -12.04 15.65
C ASN A 76 0.52 -11.37 16.67
N GLU A 77 1.75 -11.84 16.82
CA GLU A 77 2.79 -11.22 17.66
C GLU A 77 3.63 -10.21 16.88
N ASN A 78 3.28 -9.95 15.62
CA ASN A 78 4.01 -9.01 14.78
C ASN A 78 3.98 -7.58 15.34
N ILE A 79 5.08 -6.85 15.15
CA ILE A 79 5.23 -5.45 15.59
C ILE A 79 4.14 -4.53 15.02
N LEU A 80 3.55 -4.88 13.86
CA LEU A 80 2.43 -4.13 13.27
C LEU A 80 1.22 -4.03 14.21
N CYS A 81 0.88 -5.10 14.93
CA CYS A 81 -0.22 -5.10 15.90
C CYS A 81 0.06 -4.08 17.02
N GLN A 82 1.27 -4.12 17.59
CA GLN A 82 1.68 -3.21 18.66
C GLN A 82 1.76 -1.74 18.18
N GLN A 83 2.29 -1.50 16.97
CA GLN A 83 2.30 -0.17 16.36
C GLN A 83 0.89 0.36 16.15
N THR A 84 -0.05 -0.50 15.75
CA THR A 84 -1.46 -0.14 15.59
C THR A 84 -2.09 0.29 16.91
N VAL A 85 -1.89 -0.47 17.99
CA VAL A 85 -2.35 -0.08 19.35
C VAL A 85 -1.83 1.31 19.71
N THR A 86 -0.51 1.52 19.62
CA THR A 86 0.11 2.80 19.99
C THR A 86 -0.38 3.94 19.10
N ALA A 87 -0.55 3.71 17.80
CA ALA A 87 -1.07 4.71 16.88
C ALA A 87 -2.49 5.16 17.27
N LEU A 88 -3.38 4.21 17.57
CA LEU A 88 -4.76 4.50 17.94
C LEU A 88 -4.85 5.33 19.23
N GLU A 89 -3.96 5.07 20.18
CA GLU A 89 -3.89 5.73 21.49
C GLU A 89 -3.20 7.10 21.47
N THR A 90 -2.24 7.33 20.58
CA THR A 90 -1.36 8.51 20.66
C THR A 90 -1.57 9.55 19.56
N MET A 91 -2.17 9.17 18.42
CA MET A 91 -2.27 10.03 17.24
C MET A 91 -3.53 10.90 17.21
N ASP A 92 -3.85 11.58 18.31
CA ASP A 92 -5.12 12.32 18.48
C ASP A 92 -5.32 13.50 17.52
N ARG A 93 -4.26 13.93 16.83
CA ARG A 93 -4.37 14.92 15.74
C ARG A 93 -5.09 14.38 14.50
N PHE A 94 -5.27 13.06 14.38
CA PHE A 94 -6.00 12.42 13.29
C PHE A 94 -7.32 11.81 13.79
N LYS A 95 -8.39 12.02 13.01
CA LYS A 95 -9.75 11.61 13.40
C LYS A 95 -10.08 10.16 13.09
N THR A 96 -9.50 9.61 12.03
CA THR A 96 -9.80 8.25 11.56
C THR A 96 -8.74 7.29 12.07
N ALA A 97 -9.14 6.05 12.38
CA ALA A 97 -8.21 4.98 12.74
C ALA A 97 -7.15 4.78 11.65
N HIS A 98 -7.57 4.83 10.39
CA HIS A 98 -6.69 4.71 9.22
C HIS A 98 -5.54 5.74 9.25
N SER A 99 -5.86 7.03 9.29
CA SER A 99 -4.84 8.09 9.29
C SER A 99 -3.99 8.10 10.57
N LYS A 100 -4.55 7.64 11.71
CA LYS A 100 -3.76 7.43 12.92
C LYS A 100 -2.66 6.40 12.68
N VAL A 101 -3.02 5.22 12.17
CA VAL A 101 -2.11 4.09 11.93
C VAL A 101 -1.07 4.43 10.86
N GLU A 102 -1.51 4.88 9.69
CA GLU A 102 -0.64 5.21 8.55
C GLU A 102 0.43 6.24 8.93
N VAL A 103 0.02 7.36 9.51
CA VAL A 103 0.96 8.44 9.82
C VAL A 103 1.86 8.06 11.00
N TYR A 104 1.38 7.26 11.95
CA TYR A 104 2.23 6.77 13.03
C TYR A 104 3.35 5.90 12.47
N MET A 105 3.01 4.94 11.61
CA MET A 105 4.01 4.08 10.97
C MET A 105 4.98 4.91 10.14
N LEU A 106 4.51 5.84 9.31
CA LEU A 106 5.37 6.70 8.49
C LEU A 106 6.37 7.53 9.32
N GLU A 107 5.98 7.95 10.53
CA GLU A 107 6.81 8.77 11.42
C GLU A 107 7.74 7.97 12.32
N ASN A 108 7.39 6.73 12.68
CA ASN A 108 8.05 5.96 13.75
C ASN A 108 8.65 4.62 13.30
N ASP A 109 8.32 4.16 12.09
CA ASP A 109 8.86 2.93 11.50
C ASP A 109 9.77 3.27 10.32
N HIS A 110 11.08 3.05 10.49
CA HIS A 110 12.08 3.38 9.48
C HIS A 110 11.94 2.58 8.18
N ASP A 111 11.25 1.44 8.23
CA ASP A 111 10.98 0.64 7.05
C ASP A 111 9.75 1.16 6.28
N THR A 112 8.87 1.94 6.92
CA THR A 112 7.72 2.57 6.28
C THR A 112 8.16 3.81 5.51
N ILE A 113 7.99 3.76 4.18
CA ILE A 113 8.48 4.82 3.28
C ILE A 113 7.36 5.69 2.74
N SER A 114 6.13 5.17 2.64
CA SER A 114 5.03 5.87 1.97
C SER A 114 3.67 5.38 2.47
N VAL A 115 2.68 6.28 2.47
CA VAL A 115 1.27 5.98 2.80
C VAL A 115 0.33 6.61 1.80
N GLU A 116 -0.84 6.01 1.63
CA GLU A 116 -1.89 6.41 0.68
C GLU A 116 -1.37 6.50 -0.77
N THR A 117 -0.48 5.58 -1.14
CA THR A 117 0.26 5.61 -2.42
C THR A 117 -0.68 5.32 -3.59
N PRO A 118 -0.96 6.29 -4.48
CA PRO A 118 -1.79 6.06 -5.66
C PRO A 118 -1.14 5.05 -6.60
N ILE A 119 -1.94 4.13 -7.13
CA ILE A 119 -1.54 3.10 -8.08
C ILE A 119 -2.69 2.77 -9.04
N TRP A 120 -2.37 2.37 -10.26
CA TRP A 120 -3.35 1.99 -11.28
C TRP A 120 -2.82 0.91 -12.23
N LEU A 121 -3.72 0.25 -12.94
CA LEU A 121 -3.47 -0.70 -14.03
C LEU A 121 -4.41 -0.40 -15.19
N ASP A 122 -3.85 -0.09 -16.36
CA ASP A 122 -4.65 0.14 -17.56
C ASP A 122 -5.12 -1.19 -18.17
N PRO A 123 -6.31 -1.23 -18.81
CA PRO A 123 -6.86 -2.46 -19.37
C PRO A 123 -5.93 -3.21 -20.35
N CYS A 124 -5.14 -2.46 -21.13
CA CYS A 124 -4.22 -3.05 -22.11
C CYS A 124 -2.97 -3.69 -21.50
N GLU A 125 -2.71 -3.46 -20.21
CA GLU A 125 -1.50 -3.89 -19.51
C GLU A 125 -1.65 -5.27 -18.87
N HIS A 126 -2.87 -5.81 -18.86
CA HIS A 126 -3.15 -7.15 -18.35
C HIS A 126 -4.00 -7.94 -19.35
N PRO A 127 -3.50 -9.04 -19.94
CA PRO A 127 -4.19 -9.78 -21.01
C PRO A 127 -5.58 -10.29 -20.65
N ARG A 128 -5.87 -10.49 -19.34
CA ARG A 128 -7.16 -10.97 -18.83
C ARG A 128 -7.96 -9.89 -18.11
N PHE A 129 -7.64 -8.60 -18.28
CA PHE A 129 -8.25 -7.50 -17.54
C PHE A 129 -9.79 -7.56 -17.55
N SER A 130 -10.39 -7.55 -18.76
CA SER A 130 -11.85 -7.56 -18.90
C SER A 130 -12.50 -8.81 -18.33
N ASN A 131 -11.81 -9.96 -18.35
CA ASN A 131 -12.32 -11.21 -17.78
C ASN A 131 -12.37 -11.19 -16.25
N ILE A 132 -11.45 -10.45 -15.62
CA ILE A 132 -11.34 -10.38 -14.16
C ILE A 132 -12.26 -9.31 -13.59
N PHE A 133 -12.25 -8.11 -14.18
CA PHE A 133 -12.93 -6.96 -13.58
C PHE A 133 -14.32 -6.68 -14.17
N ASN A 134 -14.59 -7.14 -15.39
CA ASN A 134 -15.89 -6.94 -16.07
C ASN A 134 -16.37 -5.47 -16.06
N GLU A 135 -15.43 -4.52 -16.09
CA GLU A 135 -15.65 -3.08 -16.04
C GLU A 135 -14.72 -2.37 -17.03
N ASP A 136 -15.18 -1.23 -17.55
CA ASP A 136 -14.39 -0.34 -18.37
C ASP A 136 -13.58 0.64 -17.50
N GLY A 137 -12.36 0.98 -17.93
CA GLY A 137 -11.48 1.91 -17.23
C GLY A 137 -10.34 1.21 -16.46
N ALA A 138 -9.44 2.01 -15.90
CA ALA A 138 -8.30 1.50 -15.16
C ALA A 138 -8.73 0.90 -13.82
N LEU A 139 -8.09 -0.19 -13.41
CA LEU A 139 -8.12 -0.61 -12.02
C LEU A 139 -7.27 0.38 -11.22
N SER A 140 -7.79 0.85 -10.09
CA SER A 140 -7.08 1.85 -9.28
C SER A 140 -7.14 1.55 -7.79
N GLY A 141 -6.28 2.22 -7.03
CA GLY A 141 -6.37 2.27 -5.57
C GLY A 141 -5.23 3.03 -4.90
N HIS A 142 -5.27 3.05 -3.57
CA HIS A 142 -4.27 3.69 -2.73
C HIS A 142 -3.74 2.63 -1.75
N ILE A 143 -2.42 2.47 -1.71
CA ILE A 143 -1.77 1.57 -0.75
C ILE A 143 -1.70 2.30 0.59
N ASP A 144 -2.38 1.78 1.61
CA ASP A 144 -2.38 2.37 2.96
C ASP A 144 -0.95 2.53 3.49
N VAL A 145 -0.17 1.45 3.48
CA VAL A 145 1.21 1.45 3.99
C VAL A 145 2.14 0.69 3.05
N LEU A 146 3.22 1.35 2.63
CA LEU A 146 4.28 0.79 1.81
C LEU A 146 5.61 0.78 2.59
N LYS A 147 6.18 -0.40 2.75
CA LYS A 147 7.46 -0.60 3.45
C LYS A 147 8.54 -1.22 2.56
N ILE A 148 9.80 -1.02 2.94
CA ILE A 148 10.93 -1.82 2.48
C ILE A 148 11.50 -2.56 3.68
N LEU A 149 11.34 -3.88 3.71
CA LEU A 149 11.81 -4.72 4.81
C LEU A 149 12.43 -6.00 4.22
N ASN A 150 13.60 -6.40 4.73
CA ASN A 150 14.30 -7.63 4.29
C ASN A 150 14.47 -7.73 2.76
N ASN A 151 14.79 -6.60 2.11
CA ASN A 151 14.94 -6.50 0.65
C ASN A 151 13.67 -6.90 -0.15
N LYS A 152 12.49 -6.71 0.45
CA LYS A 152 11.17 -6.85 -0.15
C LYS A 152 10.39 -5.55 -0.02
N ILE A 153 9.55 -5.27 -1.00
CA ILE A 153 8.51 -4.26 -0.93
C ILE A 153 7.32 -4.87 -0.21
N GLN A 154 6.99 -4.36 0.99
CA GLN A 154 5.78 -4.79 1.68
C GLN A 154 4.62 -3.85 1.40
N ILE A 155 3.50 -4.42 0.96
CA ILE A 155 2.23 -3.72 0.76
C ILE A 155 1.29 -4.16 1.87
N LEU A 156 0.90 -3.21 2.72
CA LEU A 156 0.05 -3.48 3.86
C LEU A 156 -1.23 -2.65 3.77
N ASP A 157 -2.33 -3.27 4.17
CA ASP A 157 -3.65 -2.63 4.22
C ASP A 157 -4.21 -2.75 5.65
N TYR A 158 -4.56 -1.62 6.26
CA TYR A 158 -5.11 -1.58 7.61
C TYR A 158 -6.61 -1.87 7.57
N LYS A 159 -7.00 -2.97 8.21
CA LYS A 159 -8.37 -3.47 8.22
C LYS A 159 -8.90 -3.66 9.63
N PRO A 160 -9.68 -2.71 10.19
CA PRO A 160 -10.29 -2.90 11.50
C PRO A 160 -11.07 -4.24 11.55
N LYS A 161 -10.75 -5.10 12.52
CA LYS A 161 -11.27 -6.48 12.61
C LYS A 161 -10.80 -7.35 11.46
N ALA A 162 -9.50 -7.37 11.21
CA ALA A 162 -8.83 -8.06 10.10
C ALA A 162 -9.26 -9.54 9.99
N VAL A 163 -9.49 -10.21 11.11
CA VAL A 163 -10.02 -11.60 11.15
C VAL A 163 -11.35 -11.80 10.39
N LYS A 164 -12.13 -10.73 10.17
CA LYS A 164 -13.41 -10.78 9.44
C LYS A 164 -13.27 -10.48 7.95
N GLU A 165 -12.10 -10.04 7.50
CA GLU A 165 -11.88 -9.67 6.12
C GLU A 165 -11.83 -10.89 5.21
N LYS A 166 -12.44 -10.73 4.03
CA LYS A 166 -12.53 -11.81 3.03
C LYS A 166 -11.77 -11.50 1.74
N TYR A 167 -11.54 -10.22 1.47
CA TYR A 167 -11.04 -9.74 0.18
C TYR A 167 -9.79 -8.84 0.31
N ALA A 168 -9.24 -8.70 1.52
CA ALA A 168 -8.02 -7.91 1.74
C ALA A 168 -6.81 -8.50 1.00
N THR A 169 -6.73 -9.83 0.86
CA THR A 169 -5.72 -10.50 0.03
C THR A 169 -5.85 -10.13 -1.44
N THR A 170 -7.07 -10.11 -1.97
CA THR A 170 -7.33 -9.68 -3.35
C THR A 170 -6.93 -8.23 -3.56
N GLN A 171 -7.31 -7.35 -2.64
CA GLN A 171 -6.98 -5.92 -2.70
C GLN A 171 -5.45 -5.71 -2.73
N THR A 172 -4.73 -6.31 -1.78
CA THR A 172 -3.27 -6.16 -1.63
C THR A 172 -2.49 -6.90 -2.70
N TYR A 173 -3.02 -7.99 -3.26
CA TYR A 173 -2.46 -8.64 -4.44
C TYR A 173 -2.48 -7.70 -5.65
N PHE A 174 -3.63 -7.10 -5.96
CA PHE A 174 -3.72 -6.19 -7.10
C PHE A 174 -2.93 -4.91 -6.87
N TYR A 175 -2.75 -4.49 -5.62
CA TYR A 175 -1.80 -3.44 -5.28
C TYR A 175 -0.37 -3.79 -5.66
N ALA A 176 0.09 -5.01 -5.34
CA ALA A 176 1.40 -5.50 -5.76
C ALA A 176 1.52 -5.59 -7.28
N LEU A 177 0.51 -6.12 -7.97
CA LEU A 177 0.51 -6.21 -9.44
C LEU A 177 0.61 -4.83 -10.09
N MET A 178 -0.21 -3.88 -9.65
CA MET A 178 -0.16 -2.50 -10.13
C MET A 178 1.23 -1.89 -9.89
N LEU A 179 1.75 -1.95 -8.66
CA LEU A 179 3.03 -1.34 -8.34
C LEU A 179 4.20 -2.03 -9.05
N SER A 180 4.14 -3.34 -9.23
CA SER A 180 5.09 -4.13 -10.02
C SER A 180 5.17 -3.60 -11.46
N ILE A 181 4.03 -3.38 -12.11
CA ILE A 181 3.97 -2.83 -13.47
C ILE A 181 4.43 -1.36 -13.51
N ARG A 182 4.00 -0.53 -12.54
CA ARG A 182 4.36 0.90 -12.49
C ARG A 182 5.84 1.16 -12.20
N SER A 183 6.50 0.26 -11.48
CA SER A 183 7.92 0.37 -11.11
C SER A 183 8.84 -0.53 -11.95
N GLY A 184 8.30 -1.51 -12.67
CA GLY A 184 9.10 -2.53 -13.36
C GLY A 184 9.75 -3.55 -12.43
N ILE A 185 9.38 -3.57 -11.14
CA ILE A 185 9.95 -4.46 -10.14
C ILE A 185 9.15 -5.77 -10.16
N PRO A 186 9.80 -6.96 -10.25
CA PRO A 186 9.09 -8.23 -10.35
C PRO A 186 8.36 -8.61 -9.05
N LEU A 187 7.25 -9.35 -9.17
CA LEU A 187 6.37 -9.73 -8.05
C LEU A 187 7.07 -10.57 -6.97
N ASP A 188 8.15 -11.28 -7.30
CA ASP A 188 8.99 -12.01 -6.33
C ASP A 188 9.72 -11.08 -5.35
N LYS A 189 9.73 -9.77 -5.59
CA LYS A 189 10.25 -8.74 -4.67
C LYS A 189 9.17 -8.16 -3.74
N PHE A 190 7.93 -8.61 -3.85
CA PHE A 190 6.84 -8.13 -3.02
C PHE A 190 6.51 -9.11 -1.90
N HIS A 191 5.85 -8.58 -0.87
CA HIS A 191 5.21 -9.33 0.21
C HIS A 191 3.97 -8.53 0.61
N CYS A 192 2.81 -9.18 0.70
CA CYS A 192 1.55 -8.49 0.92
C CYS A 192 0.97 -8.90 2.27
N GLY A 193 0.21 -8.00 2.87
CA GLY A 193 -0.48 -8.31 4.11
C GLY A 193 -1.59 -7.35 4.45
N TYR A 194 -2.37 -7.74 5.44
CA TYR A 194 -3.38 -6.88 6.05
C TYR A 194 -3.43 -7.16 7.54
N PHE A 195 -3.76 -6.13 8.31
CA PHE A 195 -3.56 -6.17 9.75
C PHE A 195 -4.54 -5.29 10.51
N ASP A 196 -4.70 -5.59 11.78
CA ASP A 196 -5.29 -4.72 12.79
C ASP A 196 -4.46 -4.75 14.09
N GLU A 197 -5.01 -4.23 15.18
CA GLU A 197 -4.34 -4.17 16.47
C GLU A 197 -4.15 -5.55 17.15
N ASN A 198 -4.75 -6.61 16.61
CA ASN A 198 -4.71 -7.96 17.20
C ASN A 198 -4.22 -9.04 16.22
N ASN A 199 -4.37 -8.86 14.91
CA ASN A 199 -4.13 -9.87 13.90
C ASN A 199 -3.31 -9.33 12.75
N CYS A 200 -2.37 -10.14 12.26
CA CYS A 200 -1.61 -9.81 11.06
C CYS A 200 -1.53 -11.02 10.14
N TYR A 201 -1.83 -10.79 8.86
CA TYR A 201 -1.83 -11.83 7.84
C TYR A 201 -0.92 -11.44 6.69
N PHE A 202 -0.13 -12.39 6.22
CA PHE A 202 0.87 -12.18 5.19
C PHE A 202 0.83 -13.24 4.10
N PHE A 203 1.25 -12.87 2.89
CA PHE A 203 1.45 -13.80 1.77
C PHE A 203 2.43 -13.22 0.73
N ASP A 204 2.99 -14.11 -0.10
CA ASP A 204 3.79 -13.71 -1.26
C ASP A 204 2.90 -13.63 -2.51
N PRO A 205 2.79 -12.47 -3.20
CA PRO A 205 1.87 -12.30 -4.32
C PRO A 205 2.28 -13.09 -5.57
N ILE A 206 3.52 -13.59 -5.64
CA ILE A 206 3.98 -14.45 -6.73
C ILE A 206 3.31 -15.83 -6.73
N ASP A 207 2.81 -16.28 -5.57
CA ASP A 207 2.18 -17.59 -5.40
C ASP A 207 0.68 -17.57 -5.75
N VAL A 208 0.14 -16.40 -6.12
CA VAL A 208 -1.27 -16.25 -6.50
C VAL A 208 -1.50 -16.80 -7.91
N ALA A 209 -2.44 -17.74 -8.02
CA ALA A 209 -2.94 -18.24 -9.30
C ALA A 209 -4.25 -17.52 -9.70
N LEU A 210 -4.27 -16.85 -10.86
CA LEU A 210 -5.42 -16.15 -11.45
C LEU A 210 -5.84 -16.70 -12.83
#